data_AF-A0A815RCM2-F1
#
_entry.id   AF-A0A815RCM2-F1
#
_cell.length_a   1.000
_cell.length_b   1.000
_cell.length_c   1.000
_cell.angle_alpha   90.00
_cell.angle_beta   90.00
_cell.angle_gamma   90.00
#
_symmetry.space_group_name_H-M   'P 1'
#
loop_
_entity.id
_entity.type
_entity.pdbx_description
1 polymer ?
#
loop_
_entity_poly.entity_id
_entity_poly.type
_entity_poly.pdbx_seq_one_letter_code
_entity_poly.pdbx_strand_id
1 'polypeptide(L)'
;MDVLYSLLDVQNQRLNIIVQEKTFTNTLNFVLTTLTNDIFSLTDTIVDRFCTNILPRIHHNVKSLIVDSASMERILLVADYPNLTELKLFNFNHKIVSRYFTDQSPFRRIFQQQIIDLILVFKGDMNKISLKDYTIDVYGYIMKFFENLKHLSITGSYPYYFPPLELHHLPLTTLFSSTLDKLCIHVMRFEDCLALLDGRLKQLQILIVDICCIEYPSWRVYNMVSLYCISLIFST
;
A
#
# COMPACT_ATOMS: atom_id res chain seq x y z
N MET A 1 -13.46 -11.24 12.08
CA MET A 1 -14.30 -11.08 10.87
C MET A 1 -15.57 -10.28 11.22
N ASP A 2 -15.62 -9.41 12.25
CA ASP A 2 -16.92 -9.26 12.96
C ASP A 2 -17.38 -7.84 13.36
N VAL A 3 -16.68 -6.77 12.97
CA VAL A 3 -17.20 -5.39 13.19
C VAL A 3 -18.18 -5.01 12.08
N LEU A 4 -17.93 -5.42 10.84
CA LEU A 4 -18.80 -5.09 9.71
C LEU A 4 -20.14 -5.84 9.75
N TYR A 5 -20.20 -7.04 10.34
CA TYR A 5 -21.47 -7.75 10.55
C TYR A 5 -22.40 -7.02 11.52
N SER A 6 -21.88 -6.12 12.38
CA SER A 6 -22.70 -5.23 13.23
C SER A 6 -23.55 -4.25 12.41
N LEU A 7 -23.09 -3.91 11.21
CA LEU A 7 -23.73 -2.93 10.34
C LEU A 7 -24.86 -3.52 9.49
N LEU A 8 -24.91 -4.85 9.35
CA LEU A 8 -25.72 -5.47 8.34
C LEU A 8 -27.21 -5.54 8.69
N ASP A 9 -27.66 -5.72 9.95
CA ASP A 9 -29.10 -5.45 10.25
C ASP A 9 -29.65 -5.51 11.69
N VAL A 10 -28.89 -5.26 12.77
CA VAL A 10 -29.52 -5.26 14.11
C VAL A 10 -28.97 -4.13 14.97
N GLN A 11 -29.86 -3.40 15.64
CA GLN A 11 -29.57 -2.58 16.82
C GLN A 11 -29.01 -3.45 17.97
N ASN A 12 -27.91 -4.14 17.73
CA ASN A 12 -27.28 -5.01 18.69
C ASN A 12 -26.39 -4.13 19.56
N GLN A 13 -27.00 -3.55 20.60
CA GLN A 13 -26.31 -2.67 21.56
C GLN A 13 -25.05 -3.33 22.14
N ARG A 14 -25.07 -4.66 22.33
CA ARG A 14 -23.89 -5.42 22.76
C ARG A 14 -22.76 -5.36 21.75
N LEU A 15 -23.07 -5.57 20.46
CA LEU A 15 -22.04 -5.45 19.42
C LEU A 15 -21.52 -4.00 19.31
N ASN A 16 -22.38 -2.99 19.47
CA ASN A 16 -21.93 -1.60 19.48
C ASN A 16 -20.95 -1.28 20.61
N ILE A 17 -21.10 -1.91 21.78
CA ILE A 17 -20.15 -1.77 22.89
C ILE A 17 -18.83 -2.48 22.55
N ILE A 18 -18.90 -3.72 22.04
CA ILE A 18 -17.71 -4.51 21.66
C ILE A 18 -16.90 -3.80 20.56
N VAL A 19 -17.58 -3.22 19.56
CA VAL A 19 -16.95 -2.48 18.47
C VAL A 19 -16.25 -1.21 18.96
N GLN A 20 -16.59 -0.68 20.14
CA GLN A 20 -15.90 0.47 20.74
C GLN A 20 -14.71 0.07 21.61
N GLU A 21 -14.52 -1.21 21.91
CA GLU A 21 -13.34 -1.64 22.65
C GLU A 21 -12.07 -1.40 21.83
N LYS A 22 -11.03 -0.93 22.52
CA LYS A 22 -9.77 -0.48 21.92
C LYS A 22 -9.12 -1.55 21.02
N THR A 23 -9.26 -2.82 21.40
CA THR A 23 -8.73 -3.96 20.65
C THR A 23 -9.35 -4.10 19.25
N PHE A 24 -10.64 -3.81 19.10
CA PHE A 24 -11.36 -3.95 17.83
C PHE A 24 -11.33 -2.69 16.96
N THR A 25 -10.95 -1.54 17.53
CA THR A 25 -10.92 -0.26 16.82
C THR A 25 -9.56 0.09 16.23
N ASN A 26 -8.50 -0.61 16.63
CA ASN A 26 -7.14 -0.36 16.12
C ASN A 26 -7.01 -0.63 14.61
N THR A 27 -7.71 -1.62 14.07
CA THR A 27 -7.67 -1.96 12.64
C THR A 27 -9.06 -1.92 12.05
N LEU A 28 -9.28 -1.00 11.11
CA LEU A 28 -10.50 -0.96 10.33
C LEU A 28 -10.26 -1.57 8.96
N ASN A 29 -11.05 -2.58 8.63
CA ASN A 29 -11.01 -3.24 7.33
C ASN A 29 -12.34 -3.06 6.60
N PHE A 30 -12.31 -2.39 5.45
CA PHE A 30 -13.45 -2.12 4.56
C PHE A 30 -13.40 -2.94 3.27
N VAL A 31 -12.63 -4.02 3.29
CA VAL A 31 -12.45 -4.91 2.16
C VAL A 31 -12.78 -6.34 2.56
N LEU A 32 -13.61 -6.99 1.76
CA LEU A 32 -13.91 -8.41 1.91
C LEU A 32 -12.95 -9.20 1.02
N THR A 33 -12.35 -10.23 1.61
CA THR A 33 -11.51 -11.19 0.88
C THR A 33 -12.22 -12.53 0.86
N THR A 34 -12.33 -13.15 -0.31
CA THR A 34 -12.86 -14.52 -0.42
C THR A 34 -11.76 -15.54 -0.22
N LEU A 35 -12.15 -16.82 -0.12
CA LEU A 35 -11.23 -17.95 -0.11
C LEU A 35 -10.35 -18.02 -1.37
N THR A 36 -10.79 -17.42 -2.48
CA THR A 36 -10.05 -17.31 -3.75
C THR A 36 -9.13 -16.09 -3.80
N ASN A 37 -8.98 -15.34 -2.70
CA ASN A 37 -8.29 -14.05 -2.64
C ASN A 37 -8.91 -12.96 -3.53
N ASP A 38 -10.16 -13.14 -3.96
CA ASP A 38 -10.88 -12.08 -4.64
C ASP A 38 -11.23 -10.99 -3.63
N ILE A 39 -10.99 -9.76 -4.04
CA ILE A 39 -11.18 -8.56 -3.24
C ILE A 39 -12.48 -7.89 -3.68
N PHE A 40 -13.43 -7.79 -2.74
CA PHE A 40 -14.70 -7.11 -2.91
C PHE A 40 -14.76 -5.87 -2.02
N SER A 41 -15.11 -4.74 -2.64
CA SER A 41 -15.42 -3.52 -1.92
C SER A 41 -16.77 -3.67 -1.22
N LEU A 42 -16.91 -3.07 -0.04
CA LEU A 42 -18.22 -2.93 0.59
C LEU A 42 -19.12 -2.04 -0.26
N THR A 43 -20.44 -2.26 -0.16
CA THR A 43 -21.40 -1.39 -0.82
C THR A 43 -21.38 0.01 -0.19
N ASP A 44 -21.66 1.03 -1.00
CA ASP A 44 -21.69 2.43 -0.57
C ASP A 44 -22.59 2.63 0.64
N THR A 45 -23.75 1.99 0.67
CA THR A 45 -24.70 2.06 1.80
C THR A 45 -24.09 1.59 3.12
N ILE A 46 -23.27 0.53 3.10
CA ILE A 46 -22.61 0.01 4.30
C ILE A 46 -21.52 0.98 4.76
N VAL A 47 -20.70 1.48 3.83
CA VAL A 47 -19.65 2.45 4.11
C VAL A 47 -20.26 3.72 4.71
N ASP A 48 -21.29 4.27 4.09
CA ASP A 48 -21.96 5.50 4.53
C ASP A 48 -22.58 5.34 5.93
N ARG A 49 -23.21 4.20 6.20
CA ARG A 49 -23.77 3.88 7.51
C ARG A 49 -22.67 3.82 8.58
N PHE A 50 -21.53 3.19 8.29
CA PHE A 50 -20.42 3.11 9.22
C PHE A 50 -19.79 4.48 9.48
N CYS A 51 -19.53 5.22 8.39
CA CYS A 51 -18.99 6.57 8.43
C CYS A 51 -19.88 7.54 9.21
N THR A 52 -21.20 7.40 9.12
CA THR A 52 -22.12 8.30 9.83
C THR A 52 -22.26 7.93 11.32
N ASN A 53 -22.34 6.63 11.64
CA ASN A 53 -22.80 6.20 12.96
C ASN A 53 -21.69 5.73 13.91
N ILE A 54 -20.64 5.10 13.37
CA ILE A 54 -19.62 4.40 14.16
C ILE A 54 -18.31 5.15 14.12
N LEU A 55 -17.83 5.48 12.91
CA LEU A 55 -16.51 6.05 12.71
C LEU A 55 -16.23 7.32 13.55
N PRO A 56 -17.18 8.28 13.72
CA PRO A 56 -16.96 9.47 14.53
C PRO A 56 -16.70 9.18 16.01
N ARG A 57 -17.04 7.97 16.49
CA ARG A 57 -16.85 7.57 17.89
C ARG A 57 -15.52 6.84 18.12
N ILE A 58 -14.94 6.26 17.07
CA ILE A 58 -13.79 5.34 17.20
C ILE A 58 -12.54 5.80 16.44
N HIS A 59 -12.63 6.81 15.57
CA HIS A 59 -11.55 7.23 14.67
C HIS A 59 -10.21 7.49 15.40
N HIS A 60 -10.26 7.99 16.64
CA HIS A 60 -9.08 8.30 17.44
C HIS A 60 -8.29 7.07 17.88
N ASN A 61 -8.89 5.88 17.85
CA ASN A 61 -8.21 4.62 18.17
C ASN A 61 -7.66 3.91 16.92
N VAL A 62 -8.02 4.36 15.72
CA VAL A 62 -7.65 3.69 14.48
C VAL A 62 -6.18 3.90 14.19
N LYS A 63 -5.43 2.79 14.15
CA LYS A 63 -4.00 2.73 13.83
C LYS A 63 -3.76 2.22 12.41
N SER A 64 -4.61 1.31 11.95
CA SER A 64 -4.48 0.64 10.65
C SER A 64 -5.78 0.72 9.87
N LEU A 65 -5.69 1.19 8.62
CA LEU A 65 -6.83 1.33 7.73
C LEU A 65 -6.61 0.48 6.47
N ILE A 66 -7.51 -0.47 6.24
CA ILE A 66 -7.51 -1.34 5.08
C ILE A 66 -8.75 -0.99 4.24
N VAL A 67 -8.54 -0.38 3.08
CA VAL A 67 -9.62 0.19 2.27
C VAL A 67 -9.44 -0.04 0.79
N ASP A 68 -10.55 0.00 0.08
CA ASP A 68 -10.56 0.13 -1.36
C ASP A 68 -10.35 1.58 -1.80
N SER A 69 -9.66 1.80 -2.92
CA SER A 69 -9.38 3.14 -3.43
C SER A 69 -10.63 3.96 -3.74
N ALA A 70 -11.74 3.32 -4.12
CA ALA A 70 -13.02 4.01 -4.38
C ALA A 70 -13.69 4.53 -3.10
N SER A 71 -13.45 3.91 -1.95
CA SER A 71 -14.04 4.29 -0.65
C SER A 71 -13.10 5.14 0.21
N MET A 72 -11.80 5.15 -0.10
CA MET A 72 -10.76 5.81 0.70
C MET A 72 -11.08 7.27 1.02
N GLU A 73 -11.38 8.08 -0.01
CA GLU A 73 -11.66 9.52 0.17
C GLU A 73 -12.84 9.75 1.12
N ARG A 74 -13.90 8.96 0.96
CA ARG A 74 -15.10 9.07 1.79
C ARG A 74 -14.83 8.75 3.26
N ILE A 75 -14.01 7.73 3.52
CA ILE A 75 -13.66 7.32 4.87
C ILE A 75 -12.73 8.35 5.51
N LEU A 76 -11.68 8.77 4.79
CA LEU A 76 -10.69 9.71 5.32
C LEU A 76 -11.24 11.14 5.54
N LEU A 77 -12.32 11.54 4.87
CA LEU A 77 -12.96 12.84 5.07
C LEU A 77 -13.86 12.92 6.32
N VAL A 78 -14.26 11.79 6.88
CA VAL A 78 -15.28 11.76 7.94
C VAL A 78 -14.74 12.25 9.28
N ALA A 79 -13.46 12.00 9.56
CA ALA A 79 -12.87 12.29 10.84
C ALA A 79 -11.36 12.55 10.73
N ASP A 80 -10.79 13.09 11.80
CA ASP A 80 -9.35 13.18 11.96
C ASP A 80 -8.79 11.87 12.52
N TYR A 81 -7.74 11.32 11.93
CA TYR A 81 -7.14 10.06 12.36
C TYR A 81 -5.77 10.28 13.01
N PRO A 82 -5.69 10.79 14.25
CA PRO A 82 -4.41 11.21 14.85
C PRO A 82 -3.41 10.06 15.04
N ASN A 83 -3.87 8.82 15.11
CA ASN A 83 -3.05 7.63 15.38
C ASN A 83 -2.87 6.71 14.16
N LEU A 84 -3.36 7.11 12.98
CA LEU A 84 -3.30 6.28 11.78
C LEU A 84 -1.87 6.25 11.23
N THR A 85 -1.21 5.10 11.37
CA THR A 85 0.18 4.89 10.92
C THR A 85 0.31 3.84 9.84
N GLU A 86 -0.73 3.03 9.61
CA GLU A 86 -0.70 1.91 8.67
C GLU A 86 -1.85 2.07 7.67
N LEU A 87 -1.53 2.03 6.37
CA LEU A 87 -2.51 2.12 5.29
C LEU A 87 -2.32 0.97 4.31
N LYS A 88 -3.36 0.17 4.12
CA LYS A 88 -3.45 -0.81 3.03
C LYS A 88 -4.52 -0.39 2.05
N LEU A 89 -4.11 -0.11 0.82
CA LEU A 89 -4.96 0.40 -0.23
C LEU A 89 -5.10 -0.62 -1.36
N PHE A 90 -6.32 -1.10 -1.56
CA PHE A 90 -6.69 -1.97 -2.66
C PHE A 90 -7.14 -1.19 -3.89
N ASN A 91 -7.09 -1.86 -5.04
CA ASN A 91 -7.43 -1.29 -6.36
C ASN A 91 -6.67 0.02 -6.63
N PHE A 92 -5.41 0.03 -6.23
CA PHE A 92 -4.52 1.16 -6.41
C PHE A 92 -4.09 1.29 -7.88
N ASN A 93 -3.98 2.52 -8.38
CA ASN A 93 -3.49 2.84 -9.72
C ASN A 93 -2.85 4.24 -9.76
N HIS A 94 -2.20 4.60 -10.88
CA HIS A 94 -1.49 5.87 -11.02
C HIS A 94 -2.37 7.12 -10.81
N LYS A 95 -3.69 7.05 -11.11
CA LYS A 95 -4.61 8.18 -10.91
C LYS A 95 -4.82 8.48 -9.43
N ILE A 96 -4.73 7.46 -8.58
CA ILE A 96 -4.85 7.62 -7.14
C ILE A 96 -3.62 8.36 -6.59
N VAL A 97 -2.42 8.03 -7.08
CA VAL A 97 -1.19 8.75 -6.70
C VAL A 97 -1.28 10.21 -7.10
N SER A 98 -1.58 10.48 -8.37
CA SER A 98 -1.61 11.86 -8.88
C SER A 98 -2.70 12.69 -8.22
N ARG A 99 -3.78 12.07 -7.73
CA ARG A 99 -4.85 12.76 -7.01
C ARG A 99 -4.53 12.99 -5.54
N TYR A 100 -3.99 11.99 -4.83
CA TYR A 100 -3.95 12.01 -3.37
C TYR A 100 -2.56 12.01 -2.74
N PHE A 101 -1.51 11.63 -3.46
CA PHE A 101 -0.12 11.65 -2.97
C PHE A 101 0.62 12.89 -3.51
N THR A 102 0.01 14.04 -3.27
CA THR A 102 0.52 15.35 -3.71
C THR A 102 0.36 16.38 -2.58
N ASP A 103 1.11 17.47 -2.68
CA ASP A 103 1.03 18.58 -1.71
C ASP A 103 -0.35 19.27 -1.69
N GLN A 104 -1.17 19.07 -2.71
CA GLN A 104 -2.53 19.63 -2.78
C GLN A 104 -3.60 18.69 -2.21
N SER A 105 -3.21 17.47 -1.80
CA SER A 105 -4.13 16.49 -1.27
C SER A 105 -4.75 16.96 0.05
N PRO A 106 -6.07 16.81 0.25
CA PRO A 106 -6.70 17.08 1.55
C PRO A 106 -6.18 16.15 2.65
N PHE A 107 -5.57 15.02 2.27
CA PHE A 107 -5.03 14.02 3.18
C PHE A 107 -3.52 14.14 3.37
N ARG A 108 -2.89 15.23 2.88
CA ARG A 108 -1.45 15.44 2.94
C ARG A 108 -0.90 15.19 4.33
N ARG A 109 -1.54 15.73 5.38
CA ARG A 109 -1.08 15.54 6.76
C ARG A 109 -1.03 14.06 7.15
N ILE A 110 -2.06 13.29 6.81
CA ILE A 110 -2.12 11.85 7.13
C ILE A 110 -1.01 11.13 6.36
N PHE A 111 -1.02 11.24 5.04
CA PHE A 111 -0.11 10.46 4.20
C PHE A 111 1.36 10.88 4.39
N GLN A 112 1.67 12.17 4.31
CA GLN A 112 3.06 12.64 4.40
C GLN A 112 3.66 12.45 5.79
N GLN A 113 2.90 12.70 6.86
CA GLN A 113 3.46 12.83 8.21
C GLN A 113 3.12 11.68 9.15
N GLN A 114 2.03 10.94 8.93
CA GLN A 114 1.59 9.92 9.91
C GLN A 114 1.85 8.50 9.43
N ILE A 115 1.74 8.23 8.12
CA ILE A 115 1.89 6.88 7.58
C ILE A 115 3.36 6.42 7.66
N ILE A 116 3.53 5.27 8.29
CA ILE A 116 4.81 4.57 8.49
C ILE A 116 4.83 3.26 7.69
N ASP A 117 3.69 2.58 7.57
CA ASP A 117 3.53 1.36 6.78
C ASP A 117 2.49 1.57 5.68
N LEU A 118 2.92 1.41 4.43
CA LEU A 118 2.09 1.55 3.25
C LEU A 118 2.11 0.26 2.43
N ILE A 119 0.93 -0.34 2.26
CA ILE A 119 0.72 -1.49 1.40
C ILE A 119 -0.23 -1.09 0.27
N LEU A 120 0.27 -1.14 -0.96
CA LEU A 120 -0.50 -0.85 -2.16
C LEU A 120 -0.72 -2.16 -2.92
N VAL A 121 -1.99 -2.46 -3.18
CA VAL A 121 -2.41 -3.62 -3.96
C VAL A 121 -2.99 -3.12 -5.28
N PHE A 122 -2.20 -3.28 -6.34
CA PHE A 122 -2.55 -2.87 -7.68
C PHE A 122 -3.61 -3.79 -8.28
N LYS A 123 -4.68 -3.18 -8.80
CA LYS A 123 -5.67 -3.82 -9.65
C LYS A 123 -6.04 -2.83 -10.75
N GLY A 124 -5.51 -3.04 -11.95
CA GLY A 124 -5.71 -2.10 -13.04
C GLY A 124 -5.23 -2.63 -14.38
N ASP A 125 -5.79 -2.06 -15.44
CA ASP A 125 -5.36 -2.31 -16.80
C ASP A 125 -4.12 -1.46 -17.11
N MET A 126 -3.03 -2.14 -17.46
CA MET A 126 -1.72 -1.58 -17.80
C MET A 126 -1.71 -0.85 -19.14
N ASN A 127 -2.73 -1.04 -19.99
CA ASN A 127 -2.76 -0.57 -21.36
C ASN A 127 -2.79 0.96 -21.53
N LYS A 128 -2.77 1.74 -20.44
CA LYS A 128 -3.00 3.20 -20.46
C LYS A 128 -1.83 4.06 -20.01
N ILE A 129 -0.76 3.48 -19.46
CA ILE A 129 0.41 4.25 -18.99
C ILE A 129 1.70 3.52 -19.37
N SER A 130 2.71 4.26 -19.80
CA SER A 130 4.02 3.65 -20.07
C SER A 130 4.68 3.20 -18.77
N LEU A 131 5.54 2.19 -18.84
CA LEU A 131 6.28 1.68 -17.68
C LEU A 131 7.17 2.76 -17.04
N LYS A 132 7.79 3.59 -17.89
CA LYS A 132 8.58 4.75 -17.50
C LYS A 132 7.74 5.74 -16.69
N ASP A 133 6.60 6.15 -17.23
CA ASP A 133 5.72 7.12 -16.57
C ASP A 133 5.21 6.54 -15.26
N TYR A 134 4.84 5.26 -15.21
CA TYR A 134 4.46 4.63 -13.95
C TYR A 134 5.61 4.64 -12.93
N THR A 135 6.83 4.31 -13.35
CA THR A 135 7.99 4.32 -12.46
C THR A 135 8.19 5.70 -11.84
N ILE A 136 8.17 6.74 -12.66
CA ILE A 136 8.37 8.12 -12.20
C ILE A 136 7.17 8.60 -11.37
N ASP A 137 5.96 8.44 -11.90
CA ASP A 137 4.73 9.03 -11.37
C ASP A 137 4.19 8.29 -10.14
N VAL A 138 4.51 7.01 -9.99
CA VAL A 138 4.07 6.20 -8.84
C VAL A 138 5.20 5.99 -7.85
N TYR A 139 6.24 5.24 -8.23
CA TYR A 139 7.31 4.93 -7.30
C TYR A 139 8.08 6.19 -6.91
N GLY A 140 8.43 7.04 -7.88
CA GLY A 140 9.15 8.29 -7.62
C GLY A 140 8.41 9.23 -6.68
N TYR A 141 7.08 9.37 -6.84
CA TYR A 141 6.27 10.22 -5.96
C TYR A 141 6.10 9.61 -4.57
N ILE A 142 5.76 8.33 -4.45
CA ILE A 142 5.61 7.70 -3.13
C ILE A 142 6.89 7.84 -2.31
N MET A 143 8.04 7.58 -2.92
CA MET A 143 9.34 7.66 -2.25
C MET A 143 9.69 9.06 -1.76
N LYS A 144 9.18 10.11 -2.41
CA LYS A 144 9.44 11.51 -2.04
C LYS A 144 8.37 12.10 -1.12
N PHE A 145 7.13 11.66 -1.27
CA PHE A 145 5.98 12.29 -0.64
C PHE A 145 5.83 11.91 0.84
N PHE A 146 6.20 10.69 1.22
CA PHE A 146 6.05 10.24 2.60
C PHE A 146 7.35 10.48 3.40
N GLU A 147 7.28 11.31 4.44
CA GLU A 147 8.46 11.68 5.24
C GLU A 147 8.84 10.58 6.24
N ASN A 148 7.85 9.88 6.78
CA ASN A 148 8.00 8.91 7.86
C ASN A 148 7.83 7.45 7.42
N LEU A 149 7.77 7.20 6.11
CA LEU A 149 7.53 5.86 5.56
C LEU A 149 8.72 4.94 5.80
N LYS A 150 8.51 3.93 6.65
CA LYS A 150 9.52 2.89 6.93
C LYS A 150 9.29 1.64 6.11
N HIS A 151 8.01 1.27 5.91
CA HIS A 151 7.63 0.04 5.21
C HIS A 151 6.82 0.40 3.98
N LEU A 152 7.30 -0.05 2.82
CA LEU A 152 6.56 0.06 1.57
C LEU A 152 6.42 -1.32 0.93
N SER A 153 5.17 -1.71 0.62
CA SER A 153 4.87 -2.89 -0.16
C SER A 153 3.98 -2.53 -1.34
N ILE A 154 4.47 -2.72 -2.56
CA ILE A 154 3.68 -2.57 -3.79
C ILE A 154 3.56 -3.95 -4.42
N THR A 155 2.34 -4.45 -4.47
CA THR A 155 2.00 -5.80 -4.92
C THR A 155 0.85 -5.75 -5.92
N GLY A 156 0.70 -6.78 -6.74
CA GLY A 156 -0.44 -6.93 -7.66
C GLY A 156 -1.18 -8.24 -7.41
N SER A 157 -2.45 -8.27 -7.79
CA SER A 157 -3.24 -9.50 -7.86
C SER A 157 -3.07 -10.17 -9.23
N TYR A 158 -2.59 -11.42 -9.25
CA TYR A 158 -2.62 -12.29 -10.43
C TYR A 158 -4.05 -12.34 -11.04
N PRO A 159 -4.24 -12.39 -12.38
CA PRO A 159 -3.25 -12.54 -13.46
C PRO A 159 -2.63 -11.23 -13.95
N TYR A 160 -2.89 -10.11 -13.28
CA TYR A 160 -2.43 -8.80 -13.75
C TYR A 160 -0.98 -8.57 -13.32
N TYR A 161 -0.07 -8.55 -14.30
CA TYR A 161 1.29 -8.05 -14.10
C TYR A 161 1.19 -6.57 -13.73
N PHE A 162 1.58 -6.23 -12.52
CA PHE A 162 1.72 -4.83 -12.13
C PHE A 162 3.06 -4.28 -12.63
N PRO A 163 3.20 -2.96 -12.81
CA PRO A 163 4.37 -2.39 -13.45
C PRO A 163 5.61 -2.64 -12.60
N PRO A 164 6.62 -3.33 -13.13
CA PRO A 164 7.89 -3.45 -12.45
C PRO A 164 8.55 -2.08 -12.30
N LEU A 165 9.31 -1.90 -11.23
CA LEU A 165 10.17 -0.74 -11.06
C LEU A 165 11.36 -0.81 -12.02
N GLU A 166 11.59 0.28 -12.76
CA GLU A 166 12.77 0.47 -13.62
C GLU A 166 13.63 1.64 -13.12
N LEU A 167 14.67 1.36 -12.34
CA LEU A 167 15.39 2.41 -11.60
C LEU A 167 16.16 3.38 -12.48
N HIS A 168 16.55 2.95 -13.68
CA HIS A 168 17.22 3.80 -14.64
C HIS A 168 16.35 4.99 -15.10
N HIS A 169 15.03 4.95 -14.84
CA HIS A 169 14.11 6.06 -15.07
C HIS A 169 13.98 7.01 -13.87
N LEU A 170 14.42 6.62 -12.67
CA LEU A 170 14.38 7.48 -11.49
C LEU A 170 15.66 8.31 -11.37
N PRO A 171 15.56 9.60 -11.01
CA PRO A 171 16.72 10.38 -10.60
C PRO A 171 17.43 9.69 -9.43
N LEU A 172 18.76 9.59 -9.48
CA LEU A 172 19.59 8.96 -8.43
C LEU A 172 19.29 9.50 -7.03
N THR A 173 18.87 10.77 -6.96
CA THR A 173 18.56 11.47 -5.71
C THR A 173 17.22 11.10 -5.07
N THR A 174 16.35 10.39 -5.79
CA THR A 174 14.97 10.08 -5.34
C THR A 174 14.93 9.28 -4.05
N LEU A 175 15.96 8.48 -3.77
CA LEU A 175 15.97 7.54 -2.65
C LEU A 175 16.89 7.96 -1.49
N PHE A 176 17.72 8.99 -1.64
CA PHE A 176 18.74 9.32 -0.64
C PHE A 176 18.18 9.82 0.69
N SER A 177 16.98 10.41 0.69
CA SER A 177 16.29 10.88 1.90
C SER A 177 15.32 9.85 2.47
N SER A 178 15.26 8.65 1.89
CA SER A 178 14.30 7.63 2.30
C SER A 178 14.59 7.12 3.71
N THR A 179 13.54 7.01 4.52
CA THR A 179 13.53 6.39 5.85
C THR A 179 13.12 4.92 5.80
N LEU A 180 13.02 4.34 4.60
CA LEU A 180 12.61 2.95 4.40
C LEU A 180 13.62 1.99 5.02
N ASP A 181 13.11 1.12 5.90
CA ASP A 181 13.83 -0.04 6.42
C ASP A 181 13.33 -1.36 5.79
N LYS A 182 12.13 -1.36 5.19
CA LYS A 182 11.54 -2.50 4.48
C LYS A 182 10.93 -2.07 3.15
N LEU A 183 11.32 -2.77 2.09
CA LEU A 183 10.80 -2.57 0.75
C LEU A 183 10.37 -3.91 0.14
N CYS A 184 9.14 -3.97 -0.34
CA CYS A 184 8.56 -5.10 -1.06
C CYS A 184 7.99 -4.62 -2.41
N ILE A 185 8.60 -5.02 -3.53
CA ILE A 185 8.26 -4.50 -4.86
C ILE A 185 8.44 -5.56 -5.95
N HIS A 186 7.86 -5.31 -7.14
CA HIS A 186 8.35 -5.95 -8.37
C HIS A 186 9.44 -5.11 -9.03
N VAL A 187 10.42 -5.79 -9.61
CA VAL A 187 11.41 -5.17 -10.51
C VAL A 187 11.43 -5.89 -11.86
N MET A 188 11.88 -5.17 -12.89
CA MET A 188 11.91 -5.73 -14.24
C MET A 188 13.08 -6.68 -14.40
N ARG A 189 14.26 -6.25 -13.93
CA ARG A 189 15.53 -6.98 -14.07
C ARG A 189 16.27 -7.10 -12.75
N PHE A 190 17.21 -8.05 -12.69
CA PHE A 190 18.06 -8.23 -11.52
C PHE A 190 18.95 -7.00 -11.26
N GLU A 191 19.38 -6.29 -12.30
CA GLU A 191 20.18 -5.06 -12.18
C GLU A 191 19.43 -3.95 -11.44
N ASP A 192 18.11 -3.86 -11.62
CA ASP A 192 17.28 -2.93 -10.85
C ASP A 192 17.33 -3.31 -9.35
N CYS A 193 17.30 -4.59 -9.00
CA CYS A 193 17.47 -5.01 -7.61
C CYS A 193 18.84 -4.58 -7.04
N LEU A 194 19.92 -4.80 -7.80
CA LEU A 194 21.27 -4.37 -7.40
C LEU A 194 21.37 -2.86 -7.24
N ALA A 195 20.71 -2.11 -8.11
CA ALA A 195 20.65 -0.66 -8.07
C ALA A 195 19.93 -0.14 -6.81
N LEU A 196 19.02 -0.88 -6.19
CA LEU A 196 18.44 -0.51 -4.88
C LEU A 196 19.43 -0.71 -3.73
N LEU A 197 20.36 -1.65 -3.92
CA LEU A 197 21.34 -2.07 -2.93
C LEU A 197 22.69 -1.33 -3.05
N ASP A 198 22.80 -0.33 -3.94
CA ASP A 198 24.03 0.43 -4.18
C ASP A 198 24.34 1.49 -3.09
N GLY A 199 23.60 1.46 -1.98
CA GLY A 199 23.76 2.39 -0.86
C GLY A 199 22.84 3.61 -0.91
N ARG A 200 21.98 3.75 -1.92
CA ARG A 200 20.95 4.79 -1.97
C ARG A 200 19.92 4.68 -0.84
N LEU A 201 19.54 3.47 -0.44
CA LEU A 201 18.60 3.20 0.66
C LEU A 201 19.37 2.79 1.92
N LYS A 202 19.98 3.77 2.59
CA LYS A 202 20.92 3.52 3.72
C LYS A 202 20.30 2.81 4.92
N GLN A 203 18.99 2.97 5.13
CA GLN A 203 18.27 2.38 6.26
C GLN A 203 17.64 1.03 5.93
N LEU A 204 17.71 0.57 4.67
CA LEU A 204 17.05 -0.64 4.21
C LEU A 204 17.68 -1.87 4.85
N GLN A 205 16.86 -2.62 5.59
CA GLN A 205 17.22 -3.87 6.24
C GLN A 205 16.60 -5.07 5.53
N ILE A 206 15.38 -4.90 5.02
CA ILE A 206 14.59 -5.96 4.40
C ILE A 206 14.23 -5.54 2.98
N LEU A 207 14.70 -6.29 1.99
CA LEU A 207 14.32 -6.15 0.59
C LEU A 207 13.67 -7.46 0.13
N ILE A 208 12.38 -7.39 -0.20
CA ILE A 208 11.62 -8.49 -0.81
C ILE A 208 11.33 -8.08 -2.24
N VAL A 209 11.76 -8.89 -3.19
CA VAL A 209 11.63 -8.56 -4.61
C VAL A 209 11.06 -9.75 -5.35
N ASP A 210 10.09 -9.46 -6.20
CA ASP A 210 9.66 -10.37 -7.24
C ASP A 210 10.17 -9.81 -8.59
N ILE A 211 10.82 -10.69 -9.37
CA ILE A 211 11.60 -10.30 -10.55
C ILE A 211 10.88 -10.85 -11.78
N CYS A 212 10.43 -9.95 -12.67
CA CYS A 212 9.72 -10.34 -13.88
C CYS A 212 10.59 -11.15 -14.84
N CYS A 213 11.84 -10.75 -15.04
CA CYS A 213 12.76 -11.40 -15.99
C CYS A 213 14.15 -11.53 -15.38
N ILE A 214 14.65 -12.76 -15.29
CA ILE A 214 16.07 -13.03 -15.04
C ILE A 214 16.70 -13.38 -16.37
N GLU A 215 17.19 -12.36 -17.08
CA GLU A 215 18.07 -12.59 -18.22
C GLU A 215 19.44 -13.01 -17.66
N TYR A 216 19.93 -14.20 -18.03
CA TYR A 216 21.26 -14.64 -17.65
C TYR A 216 22.30 -13.93 -18.52
N PRO A 217 23.09 -13.01 -17.95
CA PRO A 217 24.52 -13.06 -18.25
C PRO A 217 25.34 -13.20 -16.96
N SER A 218 26.48 -13.85 -17.11
CA SER A 218 27.43 -14.29 -16.08
C SER A 218 28.08 -13.16 -15.27
N TRP A 219 27.49 -12.71 -14.15
CA TRP A 219 28.10 -11.67 -13.31
C TRP A 219 28.00 -12.00 -11.81
N ARG A 220 29.15 -11.96 -11.12
CA ARG A 220 29.27 -12.10 -9.66
C ARG A 220 29.16 -10.73 -9.02
N VAL A 221 28.27 -10.58 -8.04
CA VAL A 221 28.15 -9.37 -7.23
C VAL A 221 28.43 -9.70 -5.78
N TYR A 222 29.29 -8.90 -5.15
CA TYR A 222 29.56 -8.96 -3.72
C TYR A 222 28.63 -7.97 -3.02
N ASN A 223 27.68 -8.44 -2.20
CA ASN A 223 26.84 -7.55 -1.40
C ASN A 223 26.53 -8.15 -0.02
N MET A 224 26.37 -7.30 1.00
CA MET A 224 26.18 -7.67 2.42
C MET A 224 24.71 -7.89 2.84
N VAL A 225 23.77 -7.83 1.89
CA VAL A 225 22.33 -7.97 2.17
C VAL A 225 21.89 -9.40 1.87
N SER A 226 21.13 -10.00 2.80
CA SER A 226 20.53 -11.32 2.57
C SER A 226 19.42 -11.19 1.53
N LEU A 227 19.70 -11.65 0.30
CA LEU A 227 18.71 -11.78 -0.76
C LEU A 227 17.88 -13.05 -0.55
N TYR A 228 16.61 -12.88 -0.20
CA TYR A 228 15.64 -13.96 -0.23
C TYR A 228 14.94 -13.96 -1.58
N CYS A 229 15.45 -14.74 -2.53
CA CYS A 229 14.79 -14.97 -3.79
C CYS A 229 13.67 -16.01 -3.59
N ILE A 230 12.41 -15.59 -3.59
CA ILE A 230 11.27 -16.51 -3.62
C ILE A 230 10.90 -16.70 -5.09
N SER A 231 11.50 -17.68 -5.75
CA SER A 231 11.07 -18.07 -7.09
C SER A 231 9.74 -18.83 -7.01
N LEU A 232 8.65 -18.23 -7.47
CA LEU A 232 7.46 -19.00 -7.83
C LEU A 232 7.70 -19.61 -9.21
N ILE A 233 8.23 -20.83 -9.22
CA ILE A 233 8.29 -21.65 -10.43
C ILE A 233 6.84 -22.04 -10.76
N PHE A 234 6.24 -21.39 -11.75
CA PHE A 234 5.07 -21.95 -12.42
C PHE A 234 5.57 -23.00 -13.41
N SER A 235 5.43 -24.27 -13.03
CA SER A 235 5.49 -25.38 -13.97
C SER A 235 4.33 -25.25 -14.95
N THR A 236 4.67 -25.21 -16.24
CA THR A 236 3.79 -25.19 -17.42
C THR A 236 2.64 -26.19 -17.37
#